data_AF-A0A7V4IKL7-F1
#
_entry.id   AF-A0A7V4IKL7-F1
#
_cell.length_a   1.000
_cell.length_b   1.000
_cell.length_c   1.000
_cell.angle_alpha   90.00
_cell.angle_beta   90.00
_cell.angle_gamma   90.00
#
_symmetry.space_group_name_H-M   'P 1'
#
loop_
_entity.id
_entity.type
_entity.pdbx_description
1 polymer ?
#
loop_
_entity_poly.entity_id
_entity_poly.type
_entity_poly.pdbx_seq_one_letter_code
_entity_poly.pdbx_strand_id
1 'polypeptide(L)'
;METLVKPETAPRPVGALEINLDEVRKYLAPKATDQELFMFVNIAKAYGLNPFKREIHFVKYGDQKANIVVGYEIYLKRAEATGKLDGWKVWIDKDQNGEKAVIEIRRKDWKEPFTWEVYRKEFDQRRANWNRMPTFMLKKVAIAQGFRMAFPDEMGGMPYIP
;
A
#
# COMPACT_ATOMS: atom_id res chain seq x y z
N MET A 1 7.24 -52.14 -6.05
CA MET A 1 7.69 -50.74 -5.95
C MET A 1 6.70 -49.89 -6.72
N GLU A 2 5.63 -49.46 -6.05
CA GLU A 2 4.61 -48.60 -6.68
C GLU A 2 5.09 -47.15 -6.70
N THR A 3 5.12 -46.61 -7.92
CA THR A 3 5.44 -45.22 -8.23
C THR A 3 4.27 -44.33 -7.80
N LEU A 4 4.51 -43.46 -6.81
CA LEU A 4 3.58 -42.41 -6.40
C LEU A 4 3.50 -41.33 -7.50
N VAL A 5 2.44 -41.40 -8.30
CA VAL A 5 2.01 -40.33 -9.21
C VAL A 5 1.50 -39.17 -8.35
N LYS A 6 2.15 -38.00 -8.45
CA LYS A 6 1.70 -36.77 -7.80
C LYS A 6 0.36 -36.34 -8.40
N PRO A 7 -0.64 -35.92 -7.60
CA PRO A 7 -1.91 -35.47 -8.16
C PRO A 7 -1.70 -34.16 -8.93
N GLU A 8 -2.05 -34.23 -10.20
CA GLU A 8 -2.14 -33.11 -11.13
C GLU A 8 -3.19 -32.13 -10.62
N THR A 9 -2.78 -30.92 -10.25
CA THR A 9 -3.69 -29.90 -9.70
C THR A 9 -4.56 -29.34 -10.82
N ALA A 10 -5.85 -29.66 -10.78
CA ALA A 10 -6.87 -29.11 -11.68
C ALA A 10 -6.82 -27.56 -11.72
N PRO A 11 -7.13 -26.94 -12.87
CA PRO A 11 -7.21 -25.48 -12.96
C PRO A 11 -8.32 -24.96 -12.04
N ARG A 12 -7.94 -24.21 -11.00
CA ARG A 12 -8.87 -23.65 -10.02
C ARG A 12 -9.67 -22.49 -10.64
N PRO A 13 -11.00 -22.42 -10.41
CA PRO A 13 -11.85 -21.39 -11.00
C PRO A 13 -11.48 -20.00 -10.48
N VAL A 14 -11.30 -19.07 -11.41
CA VAL A 14 -11.04 -17.65 -11.13
C VAL A 14 -12.34 -17.01 -10.66
N GLY A 15 -12.57 -16.91 -9.35
CA GLY A 15 -13.84 -16.34 -8.84
C GLY A 15 -13.93 -16.06 -7.34
N ALA A 16 -13.14 -16.69 -6.50
CA ALA A 16 -12.99 -16.32 -5.10
C ALA A 16 -11.49 -16.33 -4.77
N LEU A 17 -11.00 -15.27 -4.12
CA LEU A 17 -9.60 -15.18 -3.71
C LEU A 17 -9.37 -16.18 -2.57
N GLU A 18 -9.14 -17.45 -2.90
CA GLU A 18 -8.64 -18.43 -1.94
C GLU A 18 -7.19 -18.08 -1.61
N ILE A 19 -7.04 -17.19 -0.62
CA ILE A 19 -5.72 -16.84 -0.08
C ILE A 19 -5.19 -18.06 0.68
N ASN A 20 -4.29 -18.82 0.04
CA ASN A 20 -3.55 -19.89 0.67
C ASN A 20 -2.50 -19.30 1.63
N LEU A 21 -2.65 -19.55 2.93
CA LEU A 21 -1.77 -19.02 3.97
C LEU A 21 -0.32 -19.45 3.79
N ASP A 22 -0.08 -20.68 3.32
CA ASP A 22 1.27 -21.21 3.12
C ASP A 22 1.99 -20.51 1.97
N GLU A 23 1.26 -20.19 0.89
CA GLU A 23 1.79 -19.42 -0.23
C GLU A 23 2.07 -17.98 0.17
N VAL A 24 1.17 -17.34 0.94
CA VAL A 24 1.40 -15.98 1.44
C VAL A 24 2.61 -15.94 2.35
N ARG A 25 2.75 -16.90 3.28
CA ARG A 25 3.95 -17.01 4.13
C ARG A 25 5.20 -17.18 3.28
N LYS A 26 5.20 -18.15 2.37
CA LYS A 26 6.39 -18.49 1.57
C LYS A 26 6.85 -17.33 0.67
N TYR A 27 5.93 -16.68 -0.02
CA TYR A 27 6.27 -15.72 -1.07
C TYR A 27 6.21 -14.26 -0.65
N LEU A 28 5.40 -13.91 0.37
CA LEU A 28 5.10 -12.52 0.71
C LEU A 28 5.48 -12.15 2.15
N ALA A 29 5.40 -13.10 3.08
CA ALA A 29 5.59 -12.85 4.51
C ALA A 29 6.42 -13.94 5.22
N PRO A 30 7.66 -14.24 4.75
CA PRO A 30 8.44 -15.39 5.25
C PRO A 30 8.87 -15.26 6.71
N LYS A 31 8.91 -14.04 7.25
CA LYS A 31 9.30 -13.74 8.64
C LYS A 31 8.10 -13.51 9.57
N ALA A 32 6.88 -13.66 9.07
CA ALA A 32 5.68 -13.44 9.87
C ALA A 32 5.53 -14.52 10.95
N THR A 33 5.12 -14.12 12.15
CA THR A 33 4.52 -15.08 13.10
C THR A 33 3.14 -15.50 12.59
N ASP A 34 2.59 -16.59 13.14
CA ASP A 34 1.24 -17.04 12.76
C ASP A 34 0.19 -15.95 13.02
N GLN A 35 0.31 -15.23 14.13
CA GLN A 35 -0.57 -14.12 14.48
C GLN A 35 -0.42 -12.93 13.50
N GLU A 36 0.80 -12.58 13.11
CA GLU A 36 1.07 -11.50 12.16
C GLU A 36 0.56 -11.84 10.75
N LEU A 37 0.76 -13.10 10.32
CA LEU A 37 0.27 -13.59 9.04
C LEU A 37 -1.26 -13.61 9.01
N PHE A 38 -1.89 -14.07 10.08
CA PHE A 38 -3.34 -14.07 10.23
C PHE A 38 -3.90 -12.65 10.18
N MET A 39 -3.28 -11.70 10.89
CA MET A 39 -3.64 -10.28 10.84
C MET A 39 -3.51 -9.70 9.42
N PHE A 40 -2.38 -9.98 8.74
CA PHE A 40 -2.15 -9.53 7.37
C PHE A 40 -3.21 -10.02 6.38
N VAL A 41 -3.53 -11.31 6.43
CA VAL A 41 -4.51 -11.92 5.53
C VAL A 41 -5.92 -11.43 5.82
N ASN A 42 -6.29 -11.26 7.09
CA ASN A 42 -7.61 -10.73 7.45
C ASN A 42 -7.78 -9.28 7.02
N ILE A 43 -6.75 -8.45 7.16
CA ILE A 43 -6.79 -7.07 6.65
C ILE A 43 -6.91 -7.07 5.13
N ALA A 44 -6.15 -7.92 4.44
CA ALA A 44 -6.25 -8.05 2.99
C ALA A 44 -7.67 -8.43 2.56
N LYS A 45 -8.28 -9.43 3.22
CA LYS A 45 -9.66 -9.85 2.95
C LYS A 45 -10.69 -8.76 3.27
N ALA A 46 -10.61 -8.14 4.45
CA ALA A 46 -11.55 -7.11 4.90
C ALA A 46 -11.63 -5.91 3.96
N TYR A 47 -10.49 -5.53 3.36
CA TYR A 47 -10.42 -4.40 2.42
C TYR A 47 -10.41 -4.83 0.95
N GLY A 48 -10.61 -6.11 0.64
CA GLY A 48 -10.60 -6.62 -0.74
C GLY A 48 -9.27 -6.40 -1.46
N LEU A 49 -8.15 -6.37 -0.73
CA LEU A 49 -6.81 -6.15 -1.26
C LEU A 49 -6.15 -7.48 -1.61
N ASN A 50 -5.43 -7.50 -2.73
CA ASN A 50 -4.69 -8.68 -3.19
C ASN A 50 -3.17 -8.54 -2.90
N PRO A 51 -2.62 -9.35 -1.97
CA PRO A 51 -1.19 -9.35 -1.64
C PRO A 51 -0.28 -9.68 -2.84
N PHE A 52 -0.73 -10.56 -3.76
CA PHE A 52 0.04 -10.97 -4.93
C PHE A 52 0.08 -9.90 -6.03
N LYS A 53 -0.95 -9.04 -6.10
CA LYS A 53 -0.96 -7.86 -6.97
C LYS A 53 -0.21 -6.67 -6.36
N ARG A 54 0.44 -6.83 -5.21
CA ARG A 54 1.15 -5.77 -4.48
C ARG A 54 0.25 -4.61 -4.05
N GLU A 55 -1.02 -4.92 -3.77
CA GLU A 55 -1.98 -3.96 -3.25
C GLU A 55 -1.83 -3.76 -1.74
N ILE A 56 -1.26 -4.74 -1.06
CA ILE A 56 -0.92 -4.71 0.36
C ILE A 56 0.39 -5.46 0.59
N HIS A 57 1.23 -4.93 1.46
CA HIS A 57 2.57 -5.43 1.73
C HIS A 57 2.74 -5.77 3.20
N PHE A 58 3.35 -6.93 3.45
CA PHE A 58 3.85 -7.29 4.76
C PHE A 58 5.31 -6.86 4.88
N VAL A 59 5.62 -6.02 5.86
CA VAL A 59 6.95 -5.44 6.03
C VAL A 59 7.43 -5.69 7.45
N LYS A 60 8.43 -6.58 7.61
CA LYS A 60 9.01 -6.90 8.92
C LYS A 60 10.54 -6.84 8.88
N TYR A 61 11.12 -6.18 9.88
CA TYR A 61 12.57 -5.96 9.98
C TYR A 61 13.12 -6.57 11.26
N GLY A 62 13.96 -7.60 11.12
CA GLY A 62 14.48 -8.36 12.27
C GLY A 62 13.35 -8.87 13.16
N ASP A 63 13.51 -8.64 14.46
CA ASP A 63 12.53 -9.03 15.49
C ASP A 63 11.50 -7.94 15.81
N GLN A 64 11.50 -6.83 15.06
CA GLN A 64 10.50 -5.78 15.24
C GLN A 64 9.11 -6.26 14.81
N LYS A 65 8.06 -5.63 15.38
CA LYS A 65 6.68 -5.85 14.96
C LYS A 65 6.53 -5.58 13.47
N ALA A 66 5.75 -6.43 12.79
CA ALA A 66 5.43 -6.23 11.39
C ALA A 66 4.60 -4.96 11.16
N ASN A 67 4.91 -4.25 10.07
CA ASN A 67 4.10 -3.18 9.51
C ASN A 67 3.35 -3.71 8.29
N ILE A 68 2.08 -3.34 8.17
CA ILE A 68 1.26 -3.67 7.02
C ILE A 68 1.03 -2.38 6.24
N VAL A 69 1.43 -2.36 4.98
CA VAL A 69 1.46 -1.15 4.17
C VAL A 69 0.59 -1.35 2.94
N VAL A 70 -0.38 -0.48 2.72
CA VAL A 70 -1.21 -0.49 1.50
C VAL A 70 -0.40 0.15 0.36
N GLY A 71 -0.47 -0.46 -0.83
CA GLY A 71 0.17 0.09 -2.03
C GLY A 71 -0.49 1.41 -2.43
N TYR A 72 0.32 2.43 -2.76
CA TYR A 72 -0.21 3.78 -3.03
C TYR A 72 -1.24 3.83 -4.17
N GLU A 73 -1.12 2.92 -5.15
CA GLU A 73 -2.04 2.81 -6.29
C GLU A 73 -3.47 2.47 -5.89
N ILE A 74 -3.67 1.83 -4.73
CA ILE A 74 -5.01 1.54 -4.21
C ILE A 74 -5.76 2.82 -3.87
N TYR A 75 -5.07 3.83 -3.34
CA TYR A 75 -5.70 5.12 -3.06
C TYR A 75 -6.14 5.81 -4.35
N LEU A 76 -5.35 5.68 -5.42
CA LEU A 76 -5.70 6.21 -6.74
C LEU A 76 -6.92 5.50 -7.32
N LYS A 77 -6.88 4.16 -7.40
CA LYS A 77 -7.96 3.34 -7.96
C LYS A 77 -9.29 3.56 -7.23
N ARG A 78 -9.27 3.63 -5.90
CA ARG A 78 -10.49 3.89 -5.11
C ARG A 78 -10.99 5.31 -5.29
N ALA A 79 -10.11 6.31 -5.35
CA ALA A 79 -10.50 7.68 -5.64
C ALA A 79 -11.13 7.83 -7.04
N GLU A 80 -10.56 7.16 -8.05
CA GLU A 80 -11.16 7.07 -9.39
C GLU A 80 -12.53 6.40 -9.36
N ALA A 81 -12.68 5.29 -8.63
CA ALA A 81 -13.94 4.56 -8.51
C ALA A 81 -15.09 5.40 -7.92
N THR A 82 -14.79 6.45 -7.14
CA THR A 82 -15.83 7.38 -6.66
C THR A 82 -16.47 8.23 -7.76
N GLY A 83 -15.81 8.36 -8.92
CA GLY A 83 -16.18 9.29 -9.98
C GLY A 83 -15.94 10.77 -9.65
N LYS A 84 -15.51 11.10 -8.42
CA LYS A 84 -15.29 12.47 -7.93
C LYS A 84 -13.89 13.01 -8.18
N LEU A 85 -12.91 12.15 -8.48
CA LEU A 85 -11.55 12.59 -8.81
C LEU A 85 -11.55 13.35 -10.14
N ASP A 86 -10.96 14.55 -10.14
CA ASP A 86 -10.85 15.43 -11.32
C ASP A 86 -9.38 15.67 -11.74
N GLY A 87 -8.50 14.76 -11.31
CA GLY A 87 -7.06 14.81 -11.55
C GLY A 87 -6.26 15.21 -10.32
N TRP A 88 -4.95 15.00 -10.40
CA TRP A 88 -4.01 15.25 -9.32
C TRP A 88 -2.59 15.44 -9.87
N LYS A 89 -1.72 16.05 -9.07
CA LYS A 89 -0.31 16.26 -9.41
C LYS A 89 0.55 16.07 -8.16
N VAL A 90 1.76 15.56 -8.33
CA VAL A 90 2.75 15.50 -7.26
C VAL A 90 4.11 15.95 -7.76
N TRP A 91 4.74 16.87 -7.03
CA TRP A 91 6.07 17.37 -7.34
C TRP A 91 6.92 17.45 -6.08
N ILE A 92 8.23 17.62 -6.29
CA ILE A 92 9.17 17.90 -5.21
C ILE A 92 9.38 19.40 -5.17
N ASP A 93 9.42 19.93 -3.97
CA ASP A 93 9.73 21.31 -3.68
C ASP A 93 10.77 21.37 -2.55
N LYS A 94 11.36 22.54 -2.32
CA LYS A 94 12.34 22.76 -1.27
C LYS A 94 12.22 24.16 -0.71
N ASP A 95 12.07 24.24 0.62
CA ASP A 95 12.02 25.50 1.35
C ASP A 95 13.06 25.54 2.48
N GLN A 96 12.96 26.54 3.36
CA GLN A 96 13.82 26.70 4.53
C GLN A 96 13.78 25.51 5.51
N ASN A 97 12.70 24.72 5.50
CA ASN A 97 12.52 23.55 6.36
C ASN A 97 13.07 22.26 5.73
N GLY A 98 13.38 22.26 4.43
CA GLY A 98 14.04 21.16 3.72
C GLY A 98 13.33 20.74 2.43
N GLU A 99 13.71 19.56 1.92
CA GLU A 99 13.05 18.93 0.77
C GLU A 99 11.67 18.40 1.18
N LYS A 100 10.65 18.70 0.38
CA LYS A 100 9.26 18.26 0.58
C LYS A 100 8.65 17.74 -0.71
N ALA A 101 7.66 16.85 -0.59
CA ALA A 101 6.75 16.54 -1.68
C ALA A 101 5.43 17.27 -1.45
N VAL A 102 4.93 17.91 -2.50
CA VAL A 102 3.63 18.57 -2.50
C VAL A 102 2.71 17.80 -3.44
N ILE A 103 1.52 17.49 -2.95
CA ILE A 103 0.45 16.90 -3.75
C ILE A 103 -0.71 17.87 -3.85
N GLU A 104 -1.24 18.01 -5.07
CA GLU A 104 -2.48 18.73 -5.36
C GLU A 104 -3.50 17.71 -5.88
N ILE A 105 -4.70 17.67 -5.29
CA ILE A 105 -5.80 16.79 -5.69
C ILE A 105 -7.01 17.64 -6.02
N ARG A 106 -7.58 17.44 -7.21
CA ARG A 106 -8.82 18.07 -7.63
C ARG A 106 -9.98 17.11 -7.46
N ARG A 107 -11.05 17.61 -6.88
CA ARG A 107 -12.31 16.89 -6.74
C ARG A 107 -13.41 17.67 -7.43
N LYS A 108 -14.27 16.99 -8.17
CA LYS A 108 -15.39 17.59 -8.90
C LYS A 108 -16.40 18.27 -7.98
N ASP A 109 -16.51 17.78 -6.74
CA ASP A 109 -17.42 18.32 -5.73
C ASP A 109 -16.79 19.42 -4.86
N TRP A 110 -15.53 19.80 -5.10
CA TRP A 110 -14.83 20.88 -4.40
C TRP A 110 -14.58 22.07 -5.32
N LYS A 111 -14.67 23.28 -4.77
CA LYS A 111 -14.38 24.51 -5.53
C LYS A 111 -12.88 24.74 -5.72
N GLU A 112 -12.12 24.48 -4.66
CA GLU A 112 -10.67 24.68 -4.64
C GLU A 112 -9.95 23.33 -4.58
N PRO A 113 -8.75 23.22 -5.20
CA PRO A 113 -7.93 22.02 -5.09
C PRO A 113 -7.47 21.79 -3.65
N PHE A 114 -7.38 20.52 -3.27
CA PHE A 114 -6.72 20.12 -2.03
C PHE A 114 -5.20 20.13 -2.24
N THR A 115 -4.46 20.78 -1.34
CA THR A 115 -3.00 20.72 -1.36
C THR A 115 -2.50 20.18 -0.02
N TRP A 116 -1.54 19.25 -0.08
CA TRP A 116 -0.87 18.72 1.09
C TRP A 116 0.63 18.62 0.85
N GLU A 117 1.42 18.84 1.92
CA GLU A 117 2.87 18.79 1.87
C GLU A 117 3.43 17.82 2.89
N VAL A 118 4.51 17.13 2.52
CA VAL A 118 5.19 16.13 3.33
C VAL A 118 6.68 16.38 3.28
N TYR A 119 7.30 16.63 4.44
CA TYR A 119 8.73 16.91 4.52
C TYR A 119 9.55 15.64 4.60
N ARG A 120 10.62 15.55 3.80
CA ARG A 120 11.50 14.38 3.78
C ARG A 120 12.08 14.04 5.15
N LYS A 121 12.43 15.05 5.94
CA LYS A 121 13.04 14.88 7.27
C LYS A 121 12.18 14.07 8.24
N GLU A 122 10.87 14.01 8.03
CA GLU A 122 9.92 13.30 8.90
C GLU A 122 9.81 11.82 8.56
N PHE A 123 10.09 11.43 7.31
CA PHE A 123 9.83 10.08 6.79
C PHE A 123 11.08 9.34 6.31
N ASP A 124 12.18 10.05 6.06
CA ASP A 124 13.43 9.42 5.64
C ASP A 124 14.08 8.66 6.79
N GLN A 125 13.69 7.38 6.91
CA GLN A 125 14.25 6.44 7.88
C GLN A 125 15.66 5.94 7.49
N ARG A 126 16.31 6.55 6.48
CA ARG A 126 17.65 6.20 5.97
C ARG A 126 17.81 4.73 5.55
N ARG A 127 16.70 4.08 5.19
CA ARG A 127 16.68 2.67 4.77
C ARG A 127 17.08 2.53 3.31
N ALA A 128 17.45 1.31 2.90
CA ALA A 128 17.96 1.03 1.55
C ALA A 128 17.10 1.60 0.40
N ASN A 129 15.76 1.51 0.51
CA ASN A 129 14.87 2.05 -0.51
C ASN A 129 14.84 3.59 -0.55
N TRP A 130 14.92 4.24 0.62
CA TRP A 130 15.03 5.70 0.73
C TRP A 130 16.37 6.21 0.23
N ASN A 131 17.44 5.44 0.38
CA ASN A 131 18.75 5.79 -0.19
C ASN A 131 18.79 5.60 -1.71
N ARG A 132 18.15 4.54 -2.23
CA ARG A 132 18.17 4.20 -3.66
C ARG A 132 17.20 5.06 -4.49
N MET A 133 16.02 5.38 -3.94
CA MET A 133 14.95 6.09 -4.65
C MET A 133 14.25 7.15 -3.77
N PRO A 134 15.00 8.11 -3.19
CA PRO A 134 14.48 9.04 -2.18
C PRO A 134 13.27 9.84 -2.65
N THR A 135 13.37 10.45 -3.83
CA THR A 135 12.29 11.26 -4.43
C THR A 135 11.02 10.45 -4.67
N PHE A 136 11.16 9.21 -5.15
CA PHE A 136 9.99 8.36 -5.43
C PHE A 136 9.30 7.93 -4.14
N MET A 137 10.07 7.59 -3.11
CA MET A 137 9.53 7.24 -1.79
C MET A 137 8.78 8.42 -1.18
N LEU A 138 9.35 9.63 -1.22
CA LEU A 138 8.70 10.83 -0.68
C LEU A 138 7.39 11.14 -1.42
N LYS A 139 7.38 11.03 -2.76
CA LYS A 139 6.16 11.20 -3.56
C LYS A 139 5.08 10.18 -3.17
N LYS A 140 5.44 8.91 -2.91
CA LYS A 140 4.47 7.89 -2.46
C LYS A 140 3.83 8.24 -1.12
N VAL A 141 4.61 8.77 -0.17
CA VAL A 141 4.07 9.20 1.13
C VAL A 141 3.08 10.34 0.92
N ALA A 142 3.44 11.36 0.13
CA ALA A 142 2.54 12.48 -0.18
C ALA A 142 1.25 12.01 -0.87
N ILE A 143 1.35 11.09 -1.85
CA ILE A 143 0.18 10.50 -2.50
C ILE A 143 -0.73 9.78 -1.49
N ALA A 144 -0.16 8.89 -0.69
CA ALA A 144 -0.94 8.11 0.27
C ALA A 144 -1.65 9.01 1.30
N GLN A 145 -0.95 9.97 1.89
CA GLN A 145 -1.57 10.90 2.84
C GLN A 145 -2.60 11.79 2.16
N GLY A 146 -2.24 12.42 1.05
CA GLY A 146 -3.10 13.34 0.31
C GLY A 146 -4.43 12.71 -0.08
N PHE A 147 -4.40 11.53 -0.71
CA PHE A 147 -5.63 10.84 -1.12
C PHE A 147 -6.46 10.33 0.06
N ARG A 148 -5.83 9.96 1.18
CA ARG A 148 -6.55 9.52 2.37
C ARG A 148 -7.33 10.66 3.02
N MET A 149 -6.78 11.88 3.00
CA MET A 149 -7.48 13.08 3.50
C MET A 149 -8.48 13.62 2.48
N ALA A 150 -8.17 13.55 1.19
CA ALA A 150 -9.07 13.98 0.15
C ALA A 150 -10.27 13.02 -0.03
N PHE A 151 -10.17 11.74 0.35
CA PHE A 151 -11.24 10.75 0.23
C PHE A 151 -11.41 9.93 1.53
N PRO A 152 -11.80 10.55 2.65
CA PRO A 152 -11.78 9.88 3.96
C PRO A 152 -12.78 8.72 4.05
N ASP A 153 -13.98 8.86 3.47
CA ASP A 153 -15.05 7.84 3.56
C ASP A 153 -14.65 6.51 2.89
N GLU A 154 -13.90 6.56 1.79
CA GLU A 154 -13.45 5.40 1.01
C GLU A 154 -12.16 4.76 1.57
N MET A 155 -11.45 5.51 2.41
CA MET A 155 -10.11 5.17 2.91
C MET A 155 -10.06 5.02 4.44
N GLY A 156 -11.22 5.13 5.10
CA GLY A 156 -11.39 4.94 6.53
C GLY A 156 -10.94 3.55 6.97
N GLY A 157 -10.05 3.51 7.96
CA GLY A 157 -9.57 2.27 8.59
C GLY A 157 -8.45 1.51 7.86
N MET A 158 -8.10 1.84 6.61
CA MET A 158 -6.99 1.14 5.92
C MET A 158 -5.64 1.36 6.63
N PRO A 159 -4.74 0.35 6.70
CA PRO A 159 -3.45 0.50 7.38
C PRO A 159 -2.65 1.72 6.92
N TYR A 160 -2.07 2.44 7.88
CA TYR A 160 -1.23 3.63 7.64
C TYR A 160 0.09 3.23 6.97
N ILE A 161 0.61 4.10 6.11
CA ILE A 161 1.99 4.02 5.62
C ILE A 161 2.87 4.81 6.60
N PRO A 162 3.69 4.16 7.44
CA PRO A 162 4.71 4.84 8.22
C PRO A 162 5.93 5.25 7.38
#